data_AF-A0A9D7K8X1-F1
#
_entry.id   AF-A0A9D7K8X1-F1
#
_cell.length_a   1.000
_cell.length_b   1.000
_cell.length_c   1.000
_cell.angle_alpha   90.00
_cell.angle_beta   90.00
_cell.angle_gamma   90.00
#
_symmetry.space_group_name_H-M   'P 1'
#
loop_
_entity.id
_entity.type
_entity.pdbx_description
1 polymer ?
#
loop_
_entity_poly.entity_id
_entity_poly.type
_entity_poly.pdbx_seq_one_letter_code
_entity_poly.pdbx_strand_id
1 'polypeptide(L)'
;MTIIKRPLLGNYRNAEFLQLMTTILEFFKSVKDKDALLEERIAELERVIQIMKDVFLDHKADSVTAEMRPLDEERIDIVKGLKKFFESEYYRVNPEKKNYAALLLKSLNQYCDNIVKMSYQHKTAVIDKMLEEWSSNETIVNAINGLNAASWVDDLREKQSIFYNSYFAKAKASSPALQSIKLRADIKNVFDNLIEDTNSLARVSPNKQNYINLITELNGIIDTNNEPVANRKGRRKKEVVPPTPAPSTPSLGSVSEFPGYESF
;
A
#
# COMPACT_ATOMS: atom_id res chain seq x y z
N MET A 1 20.30 -17.77 -35.88
CA MET A 1 20.54 -18.15 -34.48
C MET A 1 19.39 -17.59 -33.66
N THR A 2 18.62 -18.45 -32.99
CA THR A 2 17.50 -18.02 -32.15
C THR A 2 18.05 -17.46 -30.84
N ILE A 3 17.63 -16.26 -30.47
CA ILE A 3 17.97 -15.61 -29.20
C ILE A 3 16.71 -15.42 -28.36
N ILE A 4 16.86 -15.28 -27.05
CA ILE A 4 15.71 -15.00 -26.17
C ILE A 4 15.17 -13.60 -26.49
N LYS A 5 13.85 -13.53 -26.73
CA LYS A 5 13.10 -12.30 -26.95
C LYS A 5 13.07 -11.46 -25.67
N ARG A 6 13.02 -10.14 -25.80
CA ARG A 6 12.84 -9.26 -24.64
C ARG A 6 11.36 -9.16 -24.27
N PRO A 7 10.95 -9.59 -23.06
CA PRO A 7 9.57 -9.43 -22.60
C PRO A 7 9.22 -7.95 -22.39
N LEU A 8 7.93 -7.61 -22.50
CA LEU A 8 7.42 -6.23 -22.36
C LEU A 8 7.32 -5.79 -20.89
N LEU A 9 8.31 -6.10 -20.07
CA LEU A 9 8.27 -6.08 -18.59
C LEU A 9 7.76 -4.78 -17.99
N GLY A 10 8.03 -3.62 -18.60
CA GLY A 10 7.53 -2.32 -18.12
C GLY A 10 6.00 -2.16 -18.17
N ASN A 11 5.29 -3.06 -18.85
CA ASN A 11 3.83 -2.99 -19.05
C ASN A 11 3.05 -4.06 -18.26
N TYR A 12 3.75 -4.92 -17.53
CA TYR A 12 3.15 -5.96 -16.70
C TYR A 12 2.69 -5.35 -15.38
N ARG A 13 1.53 -5.77 -14.87
CA ARG A 13 1.17 -5.54 -13.46
C ARG A 13 2.08 -6.38 -12.55
N ASN A 14 2.19 -6.03 -11.27
CA ASN A 14 3.11 -6.71 -10.34
C ASN A 14 2.86 -8.24 -10.27
N ALA A 15 1.60 -8.66 -10.20
CA ALA A 15 1.24 -10.07 -10.20
C ALA A 15 1.64 -10.79 -11.51
N GLU A 16 1.43 -10.15 -12.66
CA GLU A 16 1.79 -10.72 -13.97
C GLU A 16 3.31 -10.80 -14.15
N PHE A 17 4.02 -9.78 -13.68
CA PHE A 17 5.48 -9.77 -13.67
C PHE A 17 6.03 -10.91 -12.80
N LEU A 18 5.51 -11.04 -11.58
CA LEU A 18 5.94 -12.06 -10.62
C LEU A 18 5.62 -13.48 -11.12
N GLN A 19 4.47 -13.67 -11.75
CA GLN A 19 4.08 -14.93 -12.37
C GLN A 19 5.04 -15.28 -13.53
N LEU A 20 5.28 -14.35 -14.46
CA LEU A 20 6.20 -14.57 -15.57
C LEU A 20 7.60 -14.94 -15.06
N MET A 21 8.13 -14.20 -14.09
CA MET A 21 9.47 -14.43 -13.55
C MET A 21 9.57 -15.77 -12.82
N THR A 22 8.52 -16.16 -12.07
CA THR A 22 8.47 -17.47 -11.41
C THR A 22 8.44 -18.61 -12.43
N THR A 23 7.61 -18.49 -13.48
CA THR A 23 7.56 -19.49 -14.56
C THR A 23 8.91 -19.59 -15.27
N ILE A 24 9.53 -18.46 -15.64
CA ILE A 24 10.86 -18.45 -16.25
C ILE A 24 11.89 -19.17 -15.36
N LEU A 25 11.90 -18.89 -14.05
CA LEU A 25 12.78 -19.56 -13.10
C LEU A 25 12.60 -21.09 -13.11
N GLU A 26 11.36 -21.59 -13.15
CA GLU A 26 11.06 -23.02 -13.21
C GLU A 26 11.63 -23.67 -14.48
N PHE A 27 11.52 -23.00 -15.63
CA PHE A 27 12.12 -23.48 -16.88
C PHE A 27 13.64 -23.48 -16.83
N PHE A 28 14.25 -22.47 -16.23
CA PHE A 28 15.69 -22.47 -16.02
C PHE A 28 16.12 -23.63 -15.12
N LYS A 29 15.39 -23.90 -14.04
CA LYS A 29 15.68 -25.00 -13.11
C LYS A 29 15.54 -26.39 -13.75
N SER A 30 14.64 -26.55 -14.72
CA SER A 30 14.36 -27.85 -15.36
C SER A 30 15.48 -28.35 -16.29
N VAL A 31 16.38 -27.45 -16.72
CA VAL A 31 17.52 -27.82 -17.58
C VAL A 31 18.50 -28.71 -16.83
N LYS A 32 18.89 -29.83 -17.42
CA LYS A 32 19.91 -30.74 -16.87
C LYS A 32 21.32 -30.32 -17.28
N ASP A 33 22.30 -30.65 -16.45
CA ASP A 33 23.74 -30.46 -16.72
C ASP A 33 24.09 -29.02 -17.13
N LYS A 34 23.60 -28.06 -16.32
CA LYS A 34 23.82 -26.63 -16.54
C LYS A 34 25.25 -26.24 -16.19
N ASP A 35 25.71 -25.18 -16.84
CA ASP A 35 26.96 -24.52 -16.47
C ASP A 35 26.87 -23.93 -15.05
N ALA A 36 27.97 -23.98 -14.30
CA ALA A 36 28.03 -23.49 -12.92
C ALA A 36 27.68 -22.00 -12.80
N LEU A 37 28.09 -21.18 -13.78
CA LEU A 37 27.73 -19.76 -13.83
C LEU A 37 26.21 -19.59 -13.97
N LEU A 38 25.57 -20.46 -14.77
CA LEU A 38 24.12 -20.40 -14.96
C LEU A 38 23.38 -20.82 -13.69
N GLU A 39 23.85 -21.83 -12.96
CA GLU A 39 23.29 -22.23 -11.66
C GLU A 39 23.36 -21.10 -10.63
N GLU A 40 24.47 -20.35 -10.55
CA GLU A 40 24.60 -19.20 -9.66
C GLU A 40 23.57 -18.10 -10.00
N ARG A 41 23.40 -17.80 -11.28
CA ARG A 41 22.41 -16.81 -11.75
C ARG A 41 20.97 -17.24 -11.45
N ILE A 42 20.67 -18.54 -11.55
CA ILE A 42 19.37 -19.12 -11.21
C ILE A 42 19.09 -18.96 -9.72
N ALA A 43 20.06 -19.29 -8.86
CA ALA A 43 19.93 -19.12 -7.41
C ALA A 43 19.70 -17.65 -7.02
N GLU A 44 20.42 -16.72 -7.67
CA GLU A 44 20.22 -15.30 -7.44
C GLU A 44 18.84 -14.82 -7.90
N LEU A 45 18.37 -15.27 -9.06
CA LEU A 45 17.02 -14.96 -9.56
C LEU A 45 15.94 -15.48 -8.61
N GLU A 46 16.09 -16.70 -8.11
CA GLU A 46 15.19 -17.28 -7.11
C GLU A 46 15.12 -16.44 -5.84
N ARG A 47 16.28 -16.02 -5.32
CA ARG A 47 16.37 -15.18 -4.12
C ARG A 47 15.61 -13.88 -4.30
N VAL A 48 15.84 -13.14 -5.40
CA VAL A 48 15.17 -11.85 -5.62
C VAL A 48 13.67 -12.00 -5.92
N ILE A 49 13.25 -13.09 -6.57
CA ILE A 49 11.82 -13.42 -6.77
C ILE A 49 11.17 -13.72 -5.42
N GLN A 50 11.82 -14.47 -4.53
CA GLN A 50 11.27 -14.80 -3.23
C GLN A 50 11.07 -13.54 -2.38
N ILE A 51 12.04 -12.63 -2.36
CA ILE A 51 11.90 -11.34 -1.69
C ILE A 51 10.68 -10.56 -2.22
N MET A 52 10.45 -10.55 -3.54
CA MET A 52 9.27 -9.89 -4.10
C MET A 52 7.96 -10.61 -3.76
N LYS A 53 7.96 -11.95 -3.65
CA LYS A 53 6.79 -12.72 -3.18
C LYS A 53 6.43 -12.38 -1.74
N ASP A 54 7.41 -12.33 -0.85
CA ASP A 54 7.21 -12.03 0.57
C ASP A 54 6.64 -10.61 0.75
N VAL A 55 7.24 -9.62 0.08
CA VAL A 55 6.72 -8.24 0.06
C VAL A 55 5.30 -8.19 -0.51
N PHE A 56 5.01 -8.93 -1.59
CA PHE A 56 3.67 -8.98 -2.17
C PHE A 56 2.63 -9.61 -1.23
N LEU A 57 3.00 -10.64 -0.46
CA LEU A 57 2.15 -11.29 0.53
C LEU A 57 1.95 -10.42 1.78
N ASP A 58 3.01 -9.78 2.27
CA ASP A 58 2.96 -8.86 3.41
C ASP A 58 2.05 -7.66 3.15
N HIS A 59 2.01 -7.18 1.90
CA HIS A 59 1.06 -6.14 1.47
C HIS A 59 -0.38 -6.64 1.32
N LYS A 60 -0.57 -7.93 1.08
CA LYS A 60 -1.90 -8.54 0.92
C LYS A 60 -2.50 -8.96 2.26
N ALA A 61 -1.66 -9.26 3.25
CA ALA A 61 -2.08 -9.46 4.63
C ALA A 61 -2.33 -8.10 5.30
N ASP A 62 -3.37 -8.00 6.12
CA ASP A 62 -3.59 -6.91 7.08
C ASP A 62 -2.50 -6.87 8.19
N SER A 63 -1.23 -7.18 7.85
CA SER A 63 -0.09 -7.35 8.75
C SER A 63 0.17 -6.11 9.59
N VAL A 64 0.00 -4.92 8.99
CA VAL A 64 0.03 -3.65 9.71
C VAL A 64 -1.08 -3.62 10.76
N THR A 65 -2.30 -4.01 10.44
CA THR A 65 -3.41 -4.03 11.40
C THR A 65 -3.21 -5.08 12.50
N ALA A 66 -2.65 -6.25 12.19
CA ALA A 66 -2.43 -7.31 13.17
C ALA A 66 -1.35 -6.95 14.20
N GLU A 67 -0.22 -6.41 13.76
CA GLU A 67 0.88 -6.01 14.64
C GLU A 67 0.62 -4.69 15.37
N MET A 68 -0.11 -3.75 14.75
CA MET A 68 -0.44 -2.47 15.40
C MET A 68 -1.58 -2.60 16.41
N ARG A 69 -2.40 -3.66 16.34
CA ARG A 69 -3.52 -3.90 17.25
C ARG A 69 -3.11 -3.95 18.74
N PRO A 70 -2.16 -4.79 19.18
CA PRO A 70 -1.78 -4.83 20.59
C PRO A 70 -1.23 -3.48 21.08
N LEU A 71 -0.45 -2.78 20.25
CA LEU A 71 0.05 -1.44 20.58
C LEU A 71 -1.08 -0.41 20.70
N ASP A 72 -2.11 -0.50 19.86
CA ASP A 72 -3.31 0.34 19.96
C ASP A 72 -4.13 0.02 21.21
N GLU A 73 -4.28 -1.27 21.53
CA GLU A 73 -5.01 -1.73 22.71
C GLU A 73 -4.39 -1.18 23.99
N GLU A 74 -3.06 -1.23 24.14
CA GLU A 74 -2.35 -0.69 25.30
C GLU A 74 -2.66 0.80 25.53
N ARG A 75 -2.52 1.66 24.51
CA ARG A 75 -2.79 3.10 24.65
C ARG A 75 -4.27 3.37 24.95
N ILE A 76 -5.17 2.62 24.32
CA ILE A 76 -6.62 2.78 24.52
C ILE A 76 -7.02 2.34 25.93
N ASP A 77 -6.39 1.31 26.48
CA ASP A 77 -6.65 0.85 27.83
C ASP A 77 -6.16 1.84 28.89
N ILE A 78 -5.04 2.53 28.65
CA ILE A 78 -4.61 3.66 29.50
C ILE A 78 -5.65 4.78 29.49
N VAL A 79 -6.16 5.16 28.31
CA VAL A 79 -7.22 6.19 28.20
C VAL A 79 -8.50 5.77 28.94
N LYS A 80 -8.93 4.51 28.81
CA LYS A 80 -10.08 3.97 29.56
C LYS A 80 -9.82 3.98 31.07
N GLY A 81 -8.62 3.62 31.50
CA GLY A 81 -8.25 3.60 32.90
C GLY A 81 -8.19 4.99 33.52
N LEU A 82 -7.61 5.97 32.82
CA LEU A 82 -7.68 7.40 33.18
C LEU A 82 -9.12 7.88 33.36
N LYS A 83 -9.99 7.57 32.39
CA LYS A 83 -11.41 7.93 32.49
C LYS A 83 -12.07 7.35 33.74
N LYS A 84 -11.90 6.04 34.00
CA LYS A 84 -12.43 5.38 35.20
C LYS A 84 -11.85 5.96 36.49
N PHE A 85 -10.56 6.27 36.49
CA PHE A 85 -9.89 6.87 37.64
C PHE A 85 -10.48 8.25 37.94
N PHE A 86 -10.63 9.12 36.93
CA PHE A 86 -11.23 10.43 37.14
C PHE A 86 -12.71 10.35 37.52
N GLU A 87 -13.48 9.42 36.94
CA GLU A 87 -14.86 9.14 37.36
C GLU A 87 -14.90 8.77 38.86
N SER A 88 -13.97 7.93 39.33
CA SER A 88 -13.92 7.56 40.74
C SER A 88 -13.59 8.74 41.66
N GLU A 89 -12.67 9.62 41.26
CA GLU A 89 -12.30 10.81 42.04
C GLU A 89 -13.41 11.88 42.03
N TYR A 90 -14.19 11.96 40.96
CA TYR A 90 -15.34 12.87 40.85
C TYR A 90 -16.45 12.57 41.86
N TYR A 91 -16.65 11.30 42.22
CA TYR A 91 -17.66 10.89 43.21
C TYR A 91 -17.15 10.89 44.65
N ARG A 92 -15.88 11.28 44.91
CA ARG A 92 -15.38 11.42 46.28
C ARG A 92 -15.96 12.66 46.98
N VAL A 93 -15.95 12.61 48.32
CA VAL A 93 -16.42 13.70 49.19
C VAL A 93 -15.48 14.90 49.17
N ASN A 94 -14.17 14.70 48.90
CA ASN A 94 -13.20 15.79 48.88
C ASN A 94 -13.51 16.76 47.70
N PRO A 95 -13.87 18.03 47.99
CA PRO A 95 -14.33 18.97 46.97
C PRO A 95 -13.21 19.38 46.01
N GLU A 96 -11.96 19.44 46.47
CA GLU A 96 -10.80 19.77 45.64
C GLU A 96 -10.55 18.67 44.60
N LYS A 97 -10.49 17.41 45.05
CA LYS A 97 -10.33 16.25 44.17
C LYS A 97 -11.47 16.12 43.17
N LYS A 98 -12.71 16.37 43.61
CA LYS A 98 -13.88 16.39 42.74
C LYS A 98 -13.76 17.44 41.63
N ASN A 99 -13.28 18.64 41.94
CA ASN A 99 -13.10 19.69 40.95
C ASN A 99 -11.99 19.36 39.94
N TYR A 100 -10.85 18.83 40.41
CA TYR A 100 -9.79 18.35 39.51
C TYR A 100 -10.28 17.24 38.59
N ALA A 101 -11.01 16.27 39.13
CA ALA A 101 -11.58 15.18 38.35
C ALA A 101 -12.60 15.66 37.31
N ALA A 102 -13.46 16.61 37.67
CA ALA A 102 -14.43 17.21 36.75
C ALA A 102 -13.74 17.90 35.57
N LEU A 103 -12.67 18.66 35.84
CA LEU A 103 -11.87 19.33 34.82
C LEU A 103 -11.22 18.32 33.86
N LEU A 104 -10.59 17.29 34.41
CA LEU A 104 -9.89 16.27 33.62
C LEU A 104 -10.84 15.40 32.82
N LEU A 105 -12.02 15.04 33.35
CA LEU A 105 -13.06 14.35 32.60
C LEU A 105 -13.57 15.19 31.43
N LYS A 106 -13.76 16.49 31.64
CA LYS A 106 -14.18 17.40 30.56
C LYS A 106 -13.15 17.43 29.44
N SER A 107 -11.88 17.60 29.78
CA SER A 107 -10.78 17.61 28.80
C SER A 107 -10.66 16.25 28.10
N LEU A 108 -10.66 15.13 28.84
CA LEU A 108 -10.58 13.79 28.26
C LEU A 108 -11.74 13.51 27.30
N ASN A 109 -12.97 13.83 27.67
CA ASN A 109 -14.13 13.61 26.79
C ASN A 109 -14.13 14.55 25.57
N GLN A 110 -13.51 15.72 25.64
CA GLN A 110 -13.40 16.62 24.48
C GLN A 110 -12.57 16.00 23.34
N TYR A 111 -11.53 15.23 23.65
CA TYR A 111 -10.66 14.61 22.64
C TYR A 111 -10.95 13.14 22.39
N CYS A 112 -11.24 12.40 23.45
CA CYS A 112 -11.25 10.94 23.45
C CYS A 112 -12.66 10.34 23.50
N ASP A 113 -13.71 11.14 23.29
CA ASP A 113 -15.05 10.57 23.14
C ASP A 113 -15.11 9.64 21.92
N ASN A 114 -15.71 8.47 22.10
CA ASN A 114 -15.79 7.41 21.08
C ASN A 114 -14.43 6.99 20.46
N ILE A 115 -13.30 7.21 21.16
CA ILE A 115 -11.95 6.97 20.62
C ILE A 115 -11.73 5.56 20.06
N VAL A 116 -12.38 4.55 20.63
CA VAL A 116 -12.28 3.14 20.20
C VAL A 116 -12.68 2.95 18.73
N LYS A 117 -13.64 3.73 18.23
CA LYS A 117 -14.20 3.62 16.87
C LYS A 117 -13.40 4.40 15.82
N MET A 118 -12.42 5.21 16.25
CA MET A 118 -11.64 6.07 15.37
C MET A 118 -10.54 5.27 14.64
N SER A 119 -10.09 5.77 13.48
CA SER A 119 -8.92 5.24 12.80
C SER A 119 -7.65 5.48 13.62
N TYR A 120 -6.60 4.69 13.40
CA TYR A 120 -5.33 4.85 14.11
C TYR A 120 -4.73 6.24 13.98
N GLN A 121 -4.82 6.86 12.81
CA GLN A 121 -4.31 8.21 12.57
C GLN A 121 -5.13 9.24 13.35
N HIS A 122 -6.44 9.06 13.40
CA HIS A 122 -7.32 9.97 14.12
C HIS A 122 -7.14 9.83 15.64
N LYS A 123 -7.06 8.60 16.17
CA LYS A 123 -6.69 8.32 17.58
C LYS A 123 -5.39 9.01 17.96
N THR A 124 -4.37 8.87 17.13
CA THR A 124 -3.05 9.49 17.32
C THR A 124 -3.17 11.01 17.41
N ALA A 125 -3.85 11.63 16.43
CA ALA A 125 -4.01 13.08 16.39
C ALA A 125 -4.78 13.65 17.60
N VAL A 126 -5.81 12.95 18.09
CA VAL A 126 -6.57 13.43 19.26
C VAL A 126 -5.81 13.21 20.57
N ILE A 127 -5.09 12.09 20.72
CA ILE A 127 -4.25 11.83 21.90
C ILE A 127 -3.11 12.83 21.97
N ASP A 128 -2.43 13.11 20.85
CA ASP A 128 -1.32 14.08 20.82
C ASP A 128 -1.78 15.48 21.22
N LYS A 129 -2.91 15.95 20.66
CA LYS A 129 -3.50 17.24 21.04
C LYS A 129 -3.90 17.31 22.52
N MET A 130 -4.47 16.23 23.05
CA MET A 130 -4.81 16.14 24.46
C MET A 130 -3.55 16.21 25.34
N LEU A 131 -2.51 15.44 25.01
CA LEU A 131 -1.24 15.43 25.75
C LEU A 131 -0.52 16.78 25.66
N GLU A 132 -0.59 17.46 24.52
CA GLU A 132 -0.10 18.83 24.34
C GLU A 132 -0.81 19.78 25.30
N GLU A 133 -2.16 19.80 25.29
CA GLU A 133 -2.93 20.63 26.22
C GLU A 133 -2.63 20.30 27.69
N TRP A 134 -2.53 19.01 28.02
CA TRP A 134 -2.24 18.55 29.39
C TRP A 134 -0.84 18.92 29.87
N SER A 135 0.07 19.26 28.95
CA SER A 135 1.41 19.76 29.27
C SER A 135 1.52 21.28 29.30
N SER A 136 0.66 22.00 28.57
CA SER A 136 0.76 23.45 28.40
C SER A 136 -0.24 24.25 29.24
N ASN A 137 -1.37 23.65 29.65
CA ASN A 137 -2.38 24.32 30.45
C ASN A 137 -2.12 24.11 31.95
N GLU A 138 -1.61 25.14 32.62
CA GLU A 138 -1.28 25.10 34.06
C GLU A 138 -2.44 24.60 34.94
N THR A 139 -3.69 24.92 34.58
CA THR A 139 -4.87 24.46 35.34
C THR A 139 -5.01 22.94 35.27
N ILE A 140 -4.77 22.37 34.08
CA ILE A 140 -4.82 20.91 33.86
C ILE A 140 -3.61 20.23 34.50
N VAL A 141 -2.41 20.82 34.38
CA VAL A 141 -1.20 20.32 35.03
C VAL A 141 -1.40 20.23 36.55
N ASN A 142 -1.95 21.28 37.16
CA ASN A 142 -2.25 21.30 38.58
C ASN A 142 -3.28 20.23 38.97
N ALA A 143 -4.30 19.99 38.14
CA ALA A 143 -5.28 18.94 38.38
C ALA A 143 -4.68 17.52 38.27
N ILE A 144 -3.80 17.28 37.29
CA ILE A 144 -3.08 16.01 37.12
C ILE A 144 -2.23 15.72 38.36
N ASN A 145 -1.48 16.73 38.83
CA ASN A 145 -0.67 16.62 40.04
C ASN A 145 -1.52 16.44 41.30
N GLY A 146 -2.62 17.20 41.43
CA GLY A 146 -3.54 17.12 42.56
C GLY A 146 -4.26 15.76 42.71
N LEU A 147 -4.41 15.02 41.61
CA LEU A 147 -4.92 13.64 41.63
C LEU A 147 -3.82 12.57 41.65
N ASN A 148 -2.54 12.95 41.62
CA ASN A 148 -1.42 12.03 41.43
C ASN A 148 -1.55 11.16 40.16
N ALA A 149 -2.06 11.76 39.06
CA ALA A 149 -2.27 11.08 37.80
C ALA A 149 -1.04 11.14 36.86
N ALA A 150 0.05 11.81 37.25
CA ALA A 150 1.21 12.07 36.39
C ALA A 150 1.79 10.79 35.76
N SER A 151 1.91 9.70 36.53
CA SER A 151 2.44 8.43 36.00
C SER A 151 1.59 7.87 34.85
N TRP A 152 0.26 7.98 34.94
CA TRP A 152 -0.64 7.53 33.86
C TRP A 152 -0.49 8.37 32.60
N VAL A 153 -0.23 9.67 32.75
CA VAL A 153 -0.01 10.59 31.61
C VAL A 153 1.32 10.27 30.93
N ASP A 154 2.35 9.96 31.72
CA ASP A 154 3.66 9.58 31.20
C ASP A 154 3.60 8.22 30.50
N ASP A 155 2.91 7.24 31.08
CA ASP A 155 2.65 5.93 30.44
C ASP A 155 1.92 6.12 29.10
N LEU A 156 0.88 6.97 29.05
CA LEU A 156 0.16 7.26 27.81
C LEU A 156 1.08 7.88 26.76
N ARG A 157 1.94 8.83 27.15
CA ARG A 157 2.90 9.48 26.25
C ARG A 157 3.91 8.50 25.69
N GLU A 158 4.42 7.59 26.52
CA GLU A 158 5.33 6.53 26.09
C GLU A 158 4.66 5.61 25.08
N LYS A 159 3.48 5.05 25.41
CA LYS A 159 2.77 4.13 24.52
C LYS A 159 2.33 4.79 23.22
N GLN A 160 1.93 6.05 23.26
CA GLN A 160 1.62 6.84 22.08
C GLN A 160 2.84 7.01 21.16
N SER A 161 4.03 7.30 21.73
CA SER A 161 5.28 7.39 20.98
C SER A 161 5.68 6.05 20.35
N ILE A 162 5.61 4.96 21.10
CA ILE A 162 5.88 3.59 20.61
C ILE A 162 4.95 3.24 19.45
N PHE A 163 3.65 3.52 19.59
CA PHE A 163 2.68 3.31 18.52
C PHE A 163 3.04 4.14 17.28
N TYR A 164 3.25 5.45 17.43
CA TYR A 164 3.51 6.35 16.32
C TYR A 164 4.77 5.94 15.54
N ASN A 165 5.86 5.66 16.24
CA ASN A 165 7.13 5.25 15.63
C ASN A 165 6.99 3.92 14.88
N SER A 166 6.28 2.94 15.45
CA SER A 166 6.03 1.65 14.81
C SER A 166 5.14 1.79 13.58
N TYR A 167 4.08 2.59 13.70
CA TYR A 167 3.15 2.89 12.61
C TYR A 167 3.86 3.61 11.45
N PHE A 168 4.70 4.61 11.75
CA PHE A 168 5.45 5.38 10.76
C PHE A 168 6.53 4.55 10.09
N ALA A 169 7.30 3.75 10.85
CA ALA A 169 8.30 2.85 10.30
C ALA A 169 7.68 1.86 9.30
N LYS A 170 6.52 1.29 9.66
CA LYS A 170 5.73 0.44 8.76
C LYS A 170 5.19 1.21 7.57
N ALA A 171 4.56 2.37 7.75
CA ALA A 171 4.05 3.17 6.64
C ALA A 171 5.16 3.55 5.63
N LYS A 172 6.37 3.85 6.12
CA LYS A 172 7.55 4.14 5.30
C LYS A 172 8.08 2.89 4.58
N ALA A 173 8.13 1.75 5.26
CA ALA A 173 8.48 0.47 4.65
C ALA A 173 7.42 0.05 3.61
N SER A 174 6.14 0.32 3.87
CA SER A 174 5.02 -0.13 3.06
C SER A 174 4.66 0.81 1.91
N SER A 175 5.58 1.61 1.33
CA SER A 175 5.31 2.25 0.03
C SER A 175 5.39 1.17 -1.06
N PRO A 176 4.28 0.52 -1.45
CA PRO A 176 4.33 -0.71 -2.23
C PRO A 176 4.80 -0.41 -3.64
N ALA A 177 4.51 0.80 -4.12
CA ALA A 177 4.92 1.29 -5.42
C ALA A 177 6.44 1.43 -5.52
N LEU A 178 7.09 2.08 -4.55
CA LEU A 178 8.54 2.29 -4.59
C LEU A 178 9.32 0.98 -4.41
N GLN A 179 8.88 0.13 -3.47
CA GLN A 179 9.50 -1.18 -3.28
C GLN A 179 9.29 -2.10 -4.49
N SER A 180 8.09 -2.12 -5.07
CA SER A 180 7.82 -2.91 -6.29
C SER A 180 8.64 -2.42 -7.47
N ILE A 181 8.85 -1.11 -7.64
CA ILE A 181 9.67 -0.57 -8.73
C ILE A 181 11.13 -1.03 -8.57
N LYS A 182 11.70 -0.92 -7.37
CA LYS A 182 13.08 -1.35 -7.10
C LYS A 182 13.25 -2.86 -7.29
N LEU A 183 12.39 -3.67 -6.68
CA LEU A 183 12.45 -5.13 -6.78
C LEU A 183 12.27 -5.61 -8.22
N ARG A 184 11.41 -4.96 -9.01
CA ARG A 184 11.28 -5.27 -10.44
C ARG A 184 12.51 -4.90 -11.25
N ALA A 185 13.19 -3.81 -10.90
CA ALA A 185 14.45 -3.45 -11.53
C ALA A 185 15.55 -4.47 -11.19
N ASP A 186 15.64 -4.90 -9.92
CA ASP A 186 16.61 -5.89 -9.47
C ASP A 186 16.37 -7.25 -10.17
N ILE A 187 15.12 -7.75 -10.17
CA ILE A 187 14.74 -8.98 -10.88
C ILE A 187 15.03 -8.86 -12.39
N LYS A 188 14.71 -7.71 -13.01
CA LYS A 188 14.99 -7.48 -14.42
C LYS A 188 16.49 -7.54 -14.71
N ASN A 189 17.33 -6.93 -13.89
CA ASN A 189 18.78 -6.93 -14.10
C ASN A 189 19.36 -8.34 -14.01
N VAL A 190 18.94 -9.12 -13.01
CA VAL A 190 19.36 -10.53 -12.87
C VAL A 190 18.88 -11.35 -14.06
N PHE A 191 17.64 -11.16 -14.49
CA PHE A 191 17.06 -11.84 -15.65
C PHE A 191 17.74 -11.47 -16.97
N ASP A 192 18.10 -10.20 -17.19
CA ASP A 192 18.82 -9.77 -18.40
C ASP A 192 20.20 -10.45 -18.48
N ASN A 193 20.94 -10.52 -17.36
CA ASN A 193 22.21 -11.25 -17.31
C ASN A 193 22.02 -12.73 -17.62
N LEU A 194 20.96 -13.35 -17.06
CA LEU A 194 20.62 -14.75 -17.31
C LEU A 194 20.33 -15.00 -18.80
N ILE A 195 19.66 -14.07 -19.49
CA ILE A 195 19.46 -14.12 -20.94
C ILE A 195 20.79 -14.06 -21.70
N GLU A 196 21.66 -13.12 -21.35
CA GLU A 196 22.95 -12.91 -22.03
C GLU A 196 23.86 -14.13 -21.90
N ASP A 197 23.96 -14.69 -20.69
CA ASP A 197 24.75 -15.90 -20.41
C ASP A 197 24.16 -17.11 -21.17
N THR A 198 22.84 -17.27 -21.19
CA THR A 198 22.17 -18.37 -21.91
C THR A 198 22.37 -18.30 -23.42
N ASN A 199 22.22 -17.11 -24.01
CA ASN A 199 22.47 -16.91 -25.44
C ASN A 199 23.94 -17.21 -25.79
N SER A 200 24.87 -16.87 -24.89
CA SER A 200 26.29 -17.16 -25.05
C SER A 200 26.57 -18.67 -24.99
N LEU A 201 26.01 -19.37 -24.00
CA LEU A 201 26.12 -20.83 -23.86
C LEU A 201 25.52 -21.58 -25.07
N ALA A 202 24.40 -21.09 -25.61
CA ALA A 202 23.81 -21.63 -26.84
C ALA A 202 24.72 -21.49 -28.09
N ARG A 203 25.77 -20.65 -28.02
CA ARG A 203 26.75 -20.48 -29.09
C ARG A 203 27.99 -21.33 -28.89
N VAL A 204 28.55 -21.32 -27.67
CA VAL A 204 29.91 -21.82 -27.40
C VAL A 204 29.95 -23.11 -26.60
N SER A 205 28.88 -23.48 -25.90
CA SER A 205 28.89 -24.65 -25.03
C SER A 205 28.89 -25.96 -25.83
N PRO A 206 29.59 -27.00 -25.36
CA PRO A 206 29.43 -28.36 -25.87
C PRO A 206 27.97 -28.83 -25.81
N ASN A 207 27.21 -28.40 -24.81
CA ASN A 207 25.79 -28.73 -24.61
C ASN A 207 24.84 -27.69 -25.25
N LYS A 208 25.29 -26.96 -26.28
CA LYS A 208 24.52 -25.87 -26.93
C LYS A 208 23.07 -26.23 -27.28
N GLN A 209 22.78 -27.47 -27.63
CA GLN A 209 21.42 -27.88 -27.99
C GLN A 209 20.43 -27.76 -26.82
N ASN A 210 20.87 -28.04 -25.58
CA ASN A 210 20.03 -27.88 -24.39
C ASN A 210 19.62 -26.41 -24.21
N TYR A 211 20.57 -25.50 -24.41
CA TYR A 211 20.33 -24.07 -24.32
C TYR A 211 19.46 -23.56 -25.48
N ILE A 212 19.63 -24.08 -26.70
CA ILE A 212 18.76 -23.73 -27.84
C ILE A 212 17.30 -24.15 -27.59
N ASN A 213 17.09 -25.33 -27.01
CA ASN A 213 15.75 -25.81 -26.65
C ASN A 213 15.13 -24.91 -25.57
N LEU A 214 15.89 -24.60 -24.52
CA LEU A 214 15.47 -23.65 -23.48
C LEU A 214 15.08 -22.29 -24.06
N ILE A 215 15.89 -21.73 -24.97
CA ILE A 215 15.58 -20.46 -25.64
C ILE A 215 14.24 -20.52 -26.38
N THR A 216 13.97 -21.64 -27.05
CA THR A 216 12.74 -21.84 -27.81
C THR A 216 11.51 -21.87 -26.89
N GLU A 217 11.60 -22.61 -25.78
CA GLU A 217 10.53 -22.70 -24.77
C GLU A 217 10.28 -21.34 -24.09
N LEU A 218 11.35 -20.66 -23.66
CA LEU A 218 11.26 -19.32 -23.07
C LEU A 218 10.60 -18.32 -24.01
N ASN A 219 10.92 -18.38 -25.31
CA ASN A 219 10.30 -17.51 -26.31
C ASN A 219 8.77 -17.74 -26.41
N GLY A 220 8.31 -18.99 -26.35
CA GLY A 220 6.88 -19.32 -26.35
C GLY A 220 6.14 -18.77 -25.13
N ILE A 221 6.77 -18.85 -23.95
CA ILE A 221 6.22 -18.29 -22.70
C ILE A 221 6.15 -16.76 -22.76
N ILE A 222 7.22 -16.13 -23.24
CA ILE A 222 7.30 -14.67 -23.39
C ILE A 222 6.22 -14.17 -24.35
N ASP A 223 6.02 -14.85 -25.48
CA ASP A 223 4.98 -14.50 -26.44
C ASP A 223 3.58 -14.60 -25.83
N THR A 224 3.28 -15.73 -25.17
CA THR A 224 1.99 -15.98 -24.50
C THR A 224 1.69 -14.91 -23.44
N ASN A 225 2.68 -14.53 -22.64
CA ASN A 225 2.49 -13.54 -21.58
C ASN A 225 2.48 -12.10 -22.10
N ASN A 226 3.07 -11.82 -23.27
CA ASN A 226 3.03 -10.51 -23.90
C ASN A 226 1.68 -10.22 -24.58
N GLU A 227 0.94 -11.24 -25.03
CA GLU A 227 -0.31 -11.06 -25.77
C GLU A 227 -1.40 -10.27 -25.00
N PRO A 228 -1.72 -10.61 -23.73
CA PRO A 228 -2.68 -9.83 -22.93
C PRO A 228 -2.21 -8.39 -22.70
N VAL A 229 -0.91 -8.19 -22.55
CA VAL A 229 -0.27 -6.88 -22.32
C VAL A 229 -0.38 -6.02 -23.57
N ALA A 230 -0.12 -6.59 -24.74
CA ALA A 230 -0.24 -5.92 -26.04
C ALA A 230 -1.69 -5.56 -26.35
N ASN A 231 -2.65 -6.46 -26.07
CA ASN A 231 -4.08 -6.22 -26.27
C ASN A 231 -4.59 -5.05 -25.40
N ARG A 232 -4.09 -4.89 -24.17
CA ARG A 232 -4.39 -3.72 -23.32
C ARG A 232 -3.86 -2.41 -23.90
N LYS A 233 -2.69 -2.40 -24.54
CA LYS A 233 -2.16 -1.23 -25.26
C LYS A 233 -2.99 -0.90 -26.49
N GLY A 234 -3.44 -1.91 -27.23
CA GLY A 234 -4.28 -1.76 -28.41
C GLY A 234 -5.65 -1.15 -28.09
N ARG A 235 -6.29 -1.57 -26.98
CA ARG A 235 -7.57 -0.99 -26.52
C ARG A 235 -7.45 0.48 -26.11
N ARG A 236 -6.41 0.85 -25.36
CA ARG A 236 -6.16 2.26 -24.96
C ARG A 236 -5.98 3.22 -26.15
N LYS A 237 -5.52 2.73 -27.32
CA LYS A 237 -5.41 3.54 -28.54
C LYS A 237 -6.73 3.75 -29.28
N LYS A 238 -7.73 2.88 -29.08
CA LYS A 238 -9.04 2.97 -29.76
C LYS A 238 -10.06 3.85 -29.03
N GLU A 239 -9.77 4.28 -27.80
CA GLU A 239 -10.71 4.98 -26.91
C GLU A 239 -10.55 6.52 -26.92
N VAL A 240 -9.78 7.10 -27.86
CA VAL A 240 -9.50 8.55 -27.93
C VAL A 240 -10.14 9.24 -29.14
N VAL A 241 -11.30 8.77 -29.61
CA VAL A 241 -12.16 9.60 -30.47
C VAL A 241 -13.60 9.49 -29.95
N PRO A 242 -14.10 10.48 -29.19
CA PRO A 242 -15.54 10.56 -28.96
C PRO A 242 -16.23 10.75 -30.33
N PRO A 243 -17.37 10.11 -30.59
CA PRO A 243 -18.12 10.36 -31.82
C PRO A 243 -18.48 11.85 -31.86
N THR A 244 -18.07 12.52 -32.94
CA THR A 244 -18.48 13.91 -33.23
C THR A 244 -20.00 14.00 -33.12
N PRO A 245 -20.56 14.91 -32.30
CA PRO A 245 -22.00 15.11 -32.28
C PRO A 245 -22.46 15.50 -33.68
N ALA A 246 -23.51 14.84 -34.18
CA ALA A 246 -24.12 15.20 -35.45
C ALA A 246 -24.58 16.68 -35.40
N PRO A 247 -24.39 17.45 -36.49
CA PRO A 247 -24.82 18.85 -36.51
C PRO A 247 -26.34 18.93 -36.30
N SER A 248 -26.73 19.61 -35.22
CA SER A 248 -28.12 19.96 -34.94
C SER A 248 -28.66 20.81 -36.09
N THR A 249 -29.70 20.32 -36.75
CA THR A 249 -30.44 21.05 -37.79
C THR A 249 -31.06 22.31 -37.19
N PRO A 250 -30.96 23.48 -37.86
CA PRO A 250 -31.61 24.70 -37.39
C PRO A 250 -33.13 24.56 -37.51
N SER A 251 -33.83 24.82 -36.41
CA SER A 251 -35.28 25.05 -36.42
C SER A 251 -35.55 26.34 -37.21
N LEU A 252 -36.16 26.18 -38.39
CA LEU A 252 -36.70 27.30 -39.17
C LEU A 252 -37.95 27.83 -38.47
N GLY A 253 -37.82 29.04 -37.93
CA GLY A 253 -38.93 29.83 -37.44
C GLY A 253 -39.89 30.23 -38.56
N SER A 254 -41.18 30.09 -38.23
CA SER A 254 -42.36 30.82 -38.73
C SER A 254 -42.23 31.61 -40.04
N VAL A 255 -42.90 31.11 -41.08
CA VAL A 255 -43.41 31.94 -42.17
C VAL A 255 -44.89 32.19 -41.92
N SER A 256 -45.20 33.47 -41.68
CA SER A 256 -46.52 34.07 -41.68
C SER A 256 -47.10 34.12 -43.10
N GLU A 257 -48.43 33.95 -43.21
CA GLU A 257 -49.39 34.48 -44.22
C GLU A 257 -50.55 33.47 -44.36
N PHE A 258 -51.85 33.79 -44.37
CA PHE A 258 -52.58 34.94 -44.94
C PHE A 258 -54.09 34.91 -44.46
N PRO A 259 -55.04 35.73 -44.97
CA PRO A 259 -55.99 36.52 -44.16
C PRO A 259 -57.50 36.18 -44.37
N GLY A 260 -58.39 36.92 -43.70
CA GLY A 260 -59.81 37.09 -44.04
C GLY A 260 -60.75 36.98 -42.83
N TYR A 261 -61.34 38.10 -42.36
CA TYR A 261 -62.76 38.50 -42.58
C TYR A 261 -63.76 37.49 -41.97
N GLU A 262 -64.72 37.80 -41.10
CA GLU A 262 -65.69 38.91 -41.09
C GLU A 262 -66.48 38.94 -39.76
N SER A 263 -66.75 40.15 -39.26
CA SER A 263 -68.00 40.67 -38.65
C SER A 263 -68.75 40.02 -37.47
N PHE A 264 -69.17 40.95 -36.58
CA PHE A 264 -70.16 40.98 -35.49
C PHE A 264 -69.69 40.65 -34.07
#